data_AF-A0A662MMD4-F1
#
_entry.id   AF-A0A662MMD4-F1
#
_cell.length_a   1.000
_cell.length_b   1.000
_cell.length_c   1.000
_cell.angle_alpha   90.00
_cell.angle_beta   90.00
_cell.angle_gamma   90.00
#
_symmetry.space_group_name_H-M   'P 1'
#
loop_
_entity.id
_entity.type
_entity.pdbx_description
1 polymer ?
#
loop_
_entity_poly.entity_id
_entity_poly.type
_entity_poly.pdbx_seq_one_letter_code
_entity_poly.pdbx_strand_id
1 'polypeptide(L)'
;MTVVIRNTDKELFTSGHRGCAGCGEMTAVRQVLMVAGPNTIVANATGCLEVASTGYPETAWAIPWIHVAFENAAAVASGVEAALKKLGKKEGVNVLAFAGDGGTFDIGLQALSGMLERGHDVKFFTFDNEAYMNTGIQRCSSTPYGASTTTSPAGRVSIGESRPKKPIAAIAAAHEVPYVATATIAYFQDLQKKVKKALETKGPTFMHIFAPCPTGWRHSSDNAVQISRLAVETGVFILWEAEGGLENLKVTYKPKKRKPVEEYLKMQGRFRHILKKPELVAEIQKMVDEK
;
A
#
# COMPACT_ATOMS: atom_id res chain seq x y z
N MET A 1 13.23 -30.18 4.45
CA MET A 1 11.83 -29.70 4.42
C MET A 1 11.61 -29.08 3.04
N THR A 2 10.75 -29.66 2.21
CA THR A 2 10.62 -29.26 0.79
C THR A 2 9.44 -28.31 0.65
N VAL A 3 9.72 -27.09 0.20
CA VAL A 3 8.68 -26.09 -0.13
C VAL A 3 8.24 -26.34 -1.57
N VAL A 4 6.92 -26.41 -1.80
CA VAL A 4 6.35 -26.67 -3.14
C VAL A 4 5.85 -25.36 -3.74
N ILE A 5 6.46 -24.93 -4.86
CA ILE A 5 5.99 -23.78 -5.64
C ILE A 5 4.93 -24.28 -6.64
N ARG A 6 3.71 -23.75 -6.56
CA ARG A 6 2.59 -24.13 -7.45
C ARG A 6 2.43 -23.17 -8.64
N ASN A 7 3.45 -22.98 -9.49
CA ASN A 7 3.25 -22.53 -10.88
C ASN A 7 4.54 -22.62 -11.72
N THR A 8 4.39 -22.85 -13.03
CA THR A 8 5.48 -22.95 -14.04
C THR A 8 5.57 -21.73 -14.98
N ASP A 9 4.76 -20.69 -14.76
CA ASP A 9 4.84 -19.43 -15.51
C ASP A 9 5.76 -18.39 -14.84
N LYS A 10 6.29 -17.44 -15.62
CA LYS A 10 7.22 -16.35 -15.27
C LYS A 10 6.73 -15.39 -14.16
N GLU A 11 5.69 -15.71 -13.41
CA GLU A 11 5.12 -14.90 -12.33
C GLU A 11 5.84 -15.14 -11.00
N LEU A 12 6.32 -14.07 -10.37
CA LEU A 12 7.09 -14.15 -9.12
C LEU A 12 6.19 -14.20 -7.86
N PHE A 13 4.93 -13.82 -8.03
CA PHE A 13 3.85 -14.00 -7.06
C PHE A 13 2.77 -14.87 -7.69
N THR A 14 2.73 -16.14 -7.28
CA THR A 14 1.99 -17.18 -7.99
C THR A 14 0.54 -17.32 -7.50
N SER A 15 -0.29 -17.95 -8.33
CA SER A 15 -1.61 -18.44 -7.93
C SER A 15 -1.52 -19.47 -6.80
N GLY A 16 -2.60 -19.65 -6.05
CA GLY A 16 -2.68 -20.64 -4.96
C GLY A 16 -2.53 -20.06 -3.55
N HIS A 17 -2.57 -18.74 -3.40
CA HIS A 17 -2.69 -18.05 -2.11
C HIS A 17 -4.14 -17.95 -1.63
N ARG A 18 -4.33 -17.72 -0.32
CA ARG A 18 -5.64 -17.63 0.36
C ARG A 18 -6.22 -16.21 0.45
N GLY A 19 -5.75 -15.31 -0.41
CA GLY A 19 -6.30 -13.96 -0.51
C GLY A 19 -7.79 -13.97 -0.89
N CYS A 20 -8.56 -12.99 -0.41
CA CYS A 20 -9.97 -12.87 -0.77
C CYS A 20 -10.15 -12.72 -2.30
N ALA A 21 -11.29 -13.19 -2.83
CA ALA A 21 -11.66 -12.92 -4.21
C ALA A 21 -11.70 -11.40 -4.45
N GLY A 22 -10.99 -10.92 -5.48
CA GLY A 22 -10.90 -9.50 -5.76
C GLY A 22 -9.96 -8.70 -4.86
N CYS A 23 -9.04 -9.35 -4.13
CA CYS A 23 -8.12 -8.66 -3.23
C CYS A 23 -7.22 -7.66 -3.98
N GLY A 24 -7.37 -6.37 -3.66
CA GLY A 24 -6.55 -5.31 -4.24
C GLY A 24 -5.08 -5.39 -3.82
N GLU A 25 -4.79 -5.82 -2.59
CA GLU A 25 -3.41 -5.96 -2.07
C GLU A 25 -2.63 -7.02 -2.87
N MET A 26 -3.21 -8.20 -3.09
CA MET A 26 -2.59 -9.26 -3.90
C MET A 26 -2.38 -8.82 -5.35
N THR A 27 -3.34 -8.06 -5.90
CA THR A 27 -3.23 -7.47 -7.24
C THR A 27 -2.06 -6.49 -7.31
N ALA A 28 -1.91 -5.62 -6.32
CA ALA A 28 -0.81 -4.65 -6.26
C ALA A 28 0.56 -5.34 -6.15
N VAL A 29 0.68 -6.36 -5.29
CA VAL A 29 1.93 -7.13 -5.12
C VAL A 29 2.33 -7.80 -6.43
N ARG A 30 1.38 -8.45 -7.12
CA ARG A 30 1.63 -9.06 -8.44
C ARG A 30 2.12 -8.02 -9.44
N GLN A 31 1.48 -6.84 -9.48
CA GLN A 31 1.87 -5.75 -10.38
C GLN A 31 3.28 -5.19 -10.08
N VAL A 32 3.66 -5.07 -8.80
CA VAL A 32 5.00 -4.65 -8.39
C VAL A 32 6.04 -5.69 -8.82
N LEU A 33 5.81 -6.97 -8.51
CA LEU A 33 6.78 -8.03 -8.79
C LEU A 33 6.96 -8.32 -10.28
N MET A 34 5.93 -8.09 -11.11
CA MET A 34 6.07 -8.12 -12.57
C MET A 34 7.14 -7.16 -13.11
N VAL A 35 7.40 -6.05 -12.41
CA VAL A 35 8.44 -5.08 -12.79
C VAL A 35 9.75 -5.35 -12.05
N ALA A 36 9.70 -5.80 -10.79
CA ALA A 36 10.89 -6.07 -9.98
C ALA A 36 11.79 -7.17 -10.57
N GLY A 37 11.20 -8.19 -11.20
CA GLY A 37 11.97 -9.26 -11.82
C GLY A 37 12.63 -10.22 -10.81
N PRO A 38 13.25 -11.31 -11.30
CA PRO A 38 13.63 -12.46 -10.47
C PRO A 38 14.79 -12.18 -9.51
N ASN A 39 15.62 -11.16 -9.76
CA ASN A 39 16.74 -10.82 -8.88
C ASN A 39 16.29 -9.89 -7.74
N THR A 40 15.33 -10.38 -6.96
CA THR A 40 14.62 -9.59 -5.95
C THR A 40 14.51 -10.38 -4.65
N ILE A 41 14.79 -9.71 -3.53
CA ILE A 41 14.58 -10.23 -2.17
C ILE A 41 13.53 -9.36 -1.48
N VAL A 42 12.54 -10.00 -0.83
CA VAL A 42 11.45 -9.30 -0.14
C VAL A 42 11.50 -9.58 1.36
N ALA A 43 11.59 -8.53 2.19
CA ALA A 43 11.25 -8.58 3.61
C ALA A 43 9.81 -8.11 3.80
N ASN A 44 8.94 -8.96 4.34
CA ASN A 44 7.50 -8.69 4.41
C ASN A 44 6.99 -8.70 5.84
N ALA A 45 6.41 -7.56 6.25
CA ALA A 45 5.77 -7.40 7.56
C ALA A 45 4.58 -8.36 7.72
N THR A 46 4.34 -8.82 8.95
CA THR A 46 3.10 -9.52 9.32
C THR A 46 1.88 -8.72 8.87
N GLY A 47 0.92 -9.38 8.23
CA GLY A 47 -0.28 -8.73 7.69
C GLY A 47 -1.07 -9.66 6.76
N CYS A 48 -2.09 -9.13 6.08
CA CYS A 48 -2.88 -9.91 5.11
C CYS A 48 -2.01 -10.54 4.03
N LEU A 49 -1.06 -9.78 3.48
CA LEU A 49 -0.13 -10.29 2.47
C LEU A 49 0.62 -11.53 2.96
N GLU A 50 1.22 -11.48 4.14
CA GLU A 50 1.93 -12.64 4.71
C GLU A 50 0.97 -13.81 4.98
N VAL A 51 -0.02 -13.64 5.87
CA VAL A 51 -0.91 -14.73 6.31
C VAL A 51 -1.59 -15.44 5.13
N ALA A 52 -2.00 -14.68 4.11
CA ALA A 52 -2.71 -15.26 2.97
C ALA A 52 -1.76 -15.89 1.93
N SER A 53 -0.47 -15.52 1.88
CA SER A 53 0.46 -16.00 0.85
C SER A 53 1.42 -17.11 1.32
N THR A 54 1.53 -17.36 2.63
CA THR A 54 2.52 -18.31 3.20
C THR A 54 1.93 -19.30 4.20
N GLY A 55 0.75 -19.85 3.90
CA GLY A 55 0.15 -20.90 4.73
C GLY A 55 0.96 -22.20 4.68
N TYR A 56 1.65 -22.55 5.77
CA TYR A 56 2.49 -23.76 5.82
C TYR A 56 1.75 -25.03 5.34
N PRO A 57 2.37 -25.88 4.50
CA PRO A 57 3.73 -25.82 3.96
C PRO A 57 3.86 -25.07 2.61
N GLU A 58 2.86 -24.29 2.22
CA GLU A 58 2.72 -23.66 0.90
C GLU A 58 3.26 -22.22 0.89
N THR A 59 3.74 -21.77 -0.28
CA THR A 59 4.11 -20.36 -0.52
C THR A 59 3.69 -19.93 -1.91
N ALA A 60 3.25 -18.67 -2.03
CA ALA A 60 3.00 -18.02 -3.32
C ALA A 60 4.22 -17.24 -3.85
N TRP A 61 5.35 -17.26 -3.14
CA TRP A 61 6.54 -16.51 -3.51
C TRP A 61 7.52 -17.39 -4.30
N ALA A 62 7.79 -17.02 -5.55
CA ALA A 62 8.79 -17.67 -6.40
C ALA A 62 10.15 -16.93 -6.40
N ILE A 63 10.38 -16.12 -5.37
CA ILE A 63 11.62 -15.37 -5.11
C ILE A 63 11.99 -15.48 -3.62
N PRO A 64 13.26 -15.20 -3.25
CA PRO A 64 13.64 -15.11 -1.84
C PRO A 64 12.73 -14.12 -1.08
N TRP A 65 12.05 -14.66 -0.08
CA TRP A 65 11.09 -13.93 0.74
C TRP A 65 11.33 -14.28 2.20
N ILE A 66 11.28 -13.29 3.07
CA ILE A 66 11.42 -13.45 4.52
C ILE A 66 10.25 -12.80 5.24
N HIS A 67 9.59 -13.58 6.08
CA HIS A 67 8.67 -13.08 7.10
C HIS A 67 9.45 -12.32 8.16
N VAL A 68 8.90 -11.18 8.59
CA VAL A 68 9.45 -10.37 9.67
C VAL A 68 8.34 -9.91 10.60
N ALA A 69 8.71 -9.44 11.79
CA ALA A 69 7.74 -8.89 12.73
C ALA A 69 7.02 -7.67 12.13
N PHE A 70 5.84 -7.37 12.66
CA PHE A 70 4.94 -6.39 12.06
C PHE A 70 5.58 -4.99 11.94
N GLU A 71 6.43 -4.66 12.90
CA GLU A 71 7.03 -3.35 13.09
C GLU A 71 8.36 -3.13 12.37
N ASN A 72 8.99 -4.16 11.79
CA ASN A 72 10.41 -4.10 11.45
C ASN A 72 10.82 -4.45 10.02
N ALA A 73 9.89 -4.53 9.05
CA ALA A 73 10.22 -4.86 7.67
C ALA A 73 11.29 -3.94 7.04
N ALA A 74 11.22 -2.63 7.29
CA ALA A 74 12.24 -1.68 6.84
C ALA A 74 13.62 -1.93 7.47
N ALA A 75 13.66 -2.29 8.76
CA ALA A 75 14.91 -2.56 9.47
C ALA A 75 15.54 -3.89 9.00
N VAL A 76 14.74 -4.94 8.80
CA VAL A 76 15.23 -6.21 8.26
C VAL A 76 15.72 -6.04 6.83
N ALA A 77 14.99 -5.33 5.97
CA ALA A 77 15.44 -5.02 4.61
C ALA A 77 16.76 -4.23 4.61
N SER A 78 16.93 -3.27 5.52
CA SER A 78 18.20 -2.56 5.73
C SER A 78 19.34 -3.52 6.06
N GLY A 79 19.09 -4.52 6.92
CA GLY A 79 20.07 -5.55 7.26
C GLY A 79 20.43 -6.47 6.10
N VAL A 80 19.44 -6.89 5.30
CA VAL A 80 19.65 -7.67 4.07
C VAL A 80 20.52 -6.89 3.09
N GLU A 81 20.21 -5.61 2.88
CA GLU A 81 20.95 -4.71 2.00
C GLU A 81 22.41 -4.54 2.44
N ALA A 82 22.63 -4.29 3.73
CA ALA A 82 23.97 -4.17 4.31
C ALA A 82 24.77 -5.47 4.19
N ALA A 83 24.13 -6.63 4.41
CA ALA A 83 24.76 -7.94 4.26
C ALA A 83 25.16 -8.20 2.80
N LEU A 84 24.29 -7.91 1.83
CA LEU A 84 24.61 -8.02 0.41
C LEU A 84 25.77 -7.12 0.00
N LYS A 85 25.84 -5.89 0.52
CA LYS A 85 26.98 -4.98 0.31
C LYS A 85 28.27 -5.58 0.85
N LYS A 86 28.26 -6.09 2.09
CA LYS A 86 29.43 -6.71 2.71
C LYS A 86 29.93 -7.94 1.96
N LEU A 87 29.02 -8.70 1.35
CA LEU A 87 29.33 -9.88 0.53
C LEU A 87 29.72 -9.55 -0.91
N GLY A 88 29.66 -8.28 -1.34
CA GLY A 88 29.90 -7.90 -2.74
C GLY A 88 28.82 -8.36 -3.71
N LYS A 89 27.60 -8.62 -3.23
CA LYS A 89 26.48 -9.18 -3.99
C LYS A 89 25.28 -8.23 -4.15
N LYS A 90 25.42 -6.96 -3.73
CA LYS A 90 24.32 -5.98 -3.82
C LYS A 90 24.01 -5.55 -5.25
N GLU A 91 25.00 -5.54 -6.13
CA GLU A 91 24.83 -5.06 -7.51
C GLU A 91 23.81 -5.92 -8.27
N GLY A 92 22.84 -5.26 -8.90
CA GLY A 92 21.75 -5.91 -9.64
C GLY A 92 20.66 -6.56 -8.79
N VAL A 93 20.81 -6.64 -7.46
CA VAL A 93 19.81 -7.24 -6.55
C VAL A 93 18.88 -6.17 -5.98
N ASN A 94 17.59 -6.34 -6.20
CA ASN A 94 16.54 -5.53 -5.58
C ASN A 94 16.29 -6.01 -4.16
N VAL A 95 16.32 -5.09 -3.19
CA VAL A 95 15.91 -5.36 -1.80
C VAL A 95 14.64 -4.57 -1.54
N LEU A 96 13.53 -5.29 -1.32
CA LEU A 96 12.22 -4.69 -1.13
C LEU A 96 11.76 -4.89 0.31
N ALA A 97 11.14 -3.86 0.88
CA ALA A 97 10.41 -3.95 2.13
C ALA A 97 8.91 -3.80 1.82
N PHE A 98 8.12 -4.82 2.14
CA PHE A 98 6.68 -4.83 1.93
C PHE A 98 5.97 -4.71 3.28
N ALA A 99 4.98 -3.84 3.34
CA ALA A 99 4.13 -3.70 4.52
C ALA A 99 2.71 -3.28 4.10
N GLY A 100 1.72 -3.72 4.88
CA GLY A 100 0.40 -3.10 4.88
C GLY A 100 0.46 -1.69 5.46
N ASP A 101 -0.68 -1.02 5.48
CA ASP A 101 -0.86 0.28 6.12
C ASP A 101 -0.53 0.26 7.62
N GLY A 102 -0.94 -0.75 8.38
CA GLY A 102 -0.61 -0.86 9.81
C GLY A 102 0.91 -0.90 10.09
N GLY A 103 1.65 -1.64 9.27
CA GLY A 103 3.12 -1.76 9.34
C GLY A 103 3.86 -0.55 8.75
N THR A 104 3.14 0.46 8.25
CA THR A 104 3.73 1.67 7.68
C THR A 104 3.30 2.93 8.43
N PHE A 105 1.99 3.14 8.59
CA PHE A 105 1.39 4.33 9.15
C PHE A 105 1.48 4.36 10.68
N ASP A 106 1.55 3.19 11.31
CA ASP A 106 1.49 3.04 12.77
C ASP A 106 2.76 2.37 13.29
N ILE A 107 2.73 1.05 13.52
CA ILE A 107 3.73 0.36 14.34
C ILE A 107 5.11 0.30 13.68
N GLY A 108 5.17 0.22 12.34
CA GLY A 108 6.43 0.18 11.60
C GLY A 108 6.97 1.54 11.15
N LEU A 109 6.31 2.64 11.52
CA LEU A 109 6.71 3.99 11.10
C LEU A 109 8.14 4.33 11.54
N GLN A 110 8.54 3.92 12.76
CA GLN A 110 9.90 4.17 13.26
C GLN A 110 10.95 3.45 12.43
N ALA A 111 10.71 2.18 12.07
CA ALA A 111 11.65 1.40 11.27
C ALA A 111 11.75 1.96 9.84
N LEU A 112 10.61 2.37 9.25
CA LEU A 112 10.56 3.06 7.97
C LEU A 112 11.40 4.33 8.02
N SER A 113 11.10 5.23 8.95
CA SER A 113 11.79 6.52 9.11
C SER A 113 13.30 6.33 9.24
N GLY A 114 13.75 5.38 10.08
CA GLY A 114 15.18 5.09 10.23
C GLY A 114 15.84 4.51 8.96
N MET A 115 15.12 3.70 8.16
CA MET A 115 15.65 3.20 6.88
C MET A 115 15.84 4.34 5.87
N LEU A 116 14.86 5.26 5.79
CA LEU A 116 14.93 6.45 4.94
C LEU A 116 16.10 7.35 5.36
N GLU A 117 16.22 7.65 6.66
CA GLU A 117 17.29 8.48 7.25
C GLU A 117 18.69 7.91 6.97
N ARG A 118 18.88 6.59 7.13
CA ARG A 118 20.19 5.95 6.90
C ARG A 118 20.56 5.82 5.41
N GLY A 119 19.68 6.17 4.48
CA GLY A 119 19.98 6.12 3.06
C GLY A 119 20.16 4.70 2.50
N HIS A 120 19.54 3.69 3.12
CA HIS A 120 19.64 2.31 2.61
C HIS A 120 19.05 2.19 1.20
N ASP A 121 19.72 1.46 0.31
CA ASP A 121 19.25 1.20 -1.05
C ASP A 121 18.16 0.11 -1.07
N VAL A 122 17.04 0.43 -0.42
CA VAL A 122 15.87 -0.42 -0.20
C VAL A 122 14.64 0.28 -0.75
N LYS A 123 13.76 -0.49 -1.40
CA LYS A 123 12.51 0.03 -1.97
C LYS A 123 11.35 -0.40 -1.07
N PHE A 124 10.75 0.57 -0.40
CA PHE A 124 9.65 0.33 0.53
C PHE A 124 8.31 0.50 -0.18
N PHE A 125 7.47 -0.53 -0.13
CA PHE A 125 6.13 -0.53 -0.69
C PHE A 125 5.10 -0.71 0.42
N THR A 126 4.19 0.25 0.49
CA THR A 126 3.00 0.19 1.33
C THR A 126 1.81 -0.20 0.49
N PHE A 127 1.17 -1.32 0.84
CA PHE A 127 -0.10 -1.73 0.26
C PHE A 127 -1.23 -1.27 1.18
N ASP A 128 -1.78 -0.10 0.87
CA ASP A 128 -2.73 0.58 1.73
C ASP A 128 -4.17 0.15 1.42
N ASN A 129 -4.69 -0.69 2.31
CA ASN A 129 -6.09 -1.10 2.34
C ASN A 129 -6.87 -0.39 3.47
N GLU A 130 -6.31 0.63 4.10
CA GLU A 130 -6.97 1.58 5.03
C GLU A 130 -7.55 1.01 6.34
N ALA A 131 -7.14 -0.18 6.77
CA ALA A 131 -7.41 -0.73 8.09
C ALA A 131 -6.49 -1.92 8.37
N TYR A 132 -6.36 -2.33 9.64
CA TYR A 132 -5.78 -3.64 9.96
C TYR A 132 -6.75 -4.76 9.53
N MET A 133 -6.63 -5.16 8.26
CA MET A 133 -7.59 -6.09 7.65
C MET A 133 -7.53 -7.49 8.26
N ASN A 134 -6.31 -8.01 8.44
CA ASN A 134 -6.09 -9.39 8.87
C ASN A 134 -6.69 -9.67 10.26
N THR A 135 -6.56 -8.71 11.17
CA THR A 135 -6.99 -8.86 12.56
C THR A 135 -8.50 -8.66 12.74
N GLY A 136 -9.25 -8.36 11.69
CA GLY A 136 -10.69 -8.10 11.77
C GLY A 136 -11.07 -6.64 11.56
N ILE A 137 -10.44 -5.97 10.59
CA ILE A 137 -10.83 -4.63 10.09
C ILE A 137 -10.81 -3.60 11.23
N GLN A 138 -9.69 -3.48 11.95
CA GLN A 138 -9.50 -2.45 12.97
C GLN A 138 -9.01 -1.14 12.36
N ARG A 139 -9.34 -0.04 13.03
CA ARG A 139 -8.83 1.30 12.70
C ARG A 139 -7.31 1.33 12.60
N CYS A 140 -6.79 1.87 11.51
CA CYS A 140 -5.39 2.26 11.32
C CYS A 140 -5.30 3.78 11.14
N SER A 141 -4.13 4.41 11.29
CA SER A 141 -3.97 5.84 10.93
C SER A 141 -4.10 6.13 9.42
N SER A 142 -4.19 5.09 8.59
CA SER A 142 -4.61 5.14 7.19
C SER A 142 -6.14 5.22 7.01
N THR A 143 -6.93 4.87 8.03
CA THR A 143 -8.39 4.83 7.95
C THR A 143 -8.92 6.25 7.69
N PRO A 144 -9.72 6.45 6.63
CA PRO A 144 -10.22 7.78 6.27
C PRO A 144 -11.31 8.26 7.23
N TYR A 145 -11.45 9.58 7.32
CA TYR A 145 -12.52 10.24 8.08
C TYR A 145 -13.90 9.68 7.71
N GLY A 146 -14.70 9.38 8.72
CA GLY A 146 -16.04 8.82 8.60
C GLY A 146 -16.12 7.33 8.30
N ALA A 147 -15.00 6.62 8.10
CA ALA A 147 -15.04 5.17 7.89
C ALA A 147 -15.35 4.42 9.19
N SER A 148 -16.27 3.46 9.11
CA SER A 148 -16.54 2.53 10.22
C SER A 148 -15.58 1.34 10.17
N THR A 149 -14.96 1.04 11.31
CA THR A 149 -14.14 -0.16 11.53
C THR A 149 -14.63 -0.90 12.78
N THR A 150 -14.03 -2.03 13.15
CA THR A 150 -14.42 -2.75 14.38
C THR A 150 -14.00 -2.03 15.67
N THR A 151 -12.93 -1.23 15.63
CA THR A 151 -12.45 -0.44 16.77
C THR A 151 -12.81 1.05 16.69
N SER A 152 -13.33 1.52 15.54
CA SER A 152 -14.01 2.81 15.38
C SER A 152 -15.40 2.59 14.74
N PRO A 153 -16.34 1.95 15.46
CA PRO A 153 -17.65 1.66 14.91
C PRO A 153 -18.48 2.93 14.75
N ALA A 154 -19.19 3.04 13.64
CA ALA A 154 -20.22 4.05 13.47
C ALA A 154 -21.48 3.71 14.27
N GLY A 155 -22.15 4.73 14.79
CA GLY A 155 -23.35 4.59 15.60
C GLY A 155 -24.02 5.92 15.90
N ARG A 156 -24.95 5.94 16.86
CA ARG A 156 -25.70 7.15 17.23
C ARG A 156 -24.80 8.31 17.66
N VAL A 157 -23.70 8.02 18.34
CA VAL A 157 -22.76 9.00 18.92
C VAL A 157 -21.37 8.97 18.27
N SER A 158 -21.20 8.21 17.19
CA SER A 158 -19.90 8.02 16.52
C SER A 158 -20.09 8.03 15.00
N ILE A 159 -19.28 8.84 14.31
CA ILE A 159 -19.24 8.84 12.85
C ILE A 159 -18.27 7.78 12.28
N GLY A 160 -17.66 6.96 13.14
CA GLY A 160 -16.53 6.11 12.77
C GLY A 160 -15.21 6.79 13.14
N GLU A 161 -14.21 6.73 12.26
CA GLU A 161 -12.98 7.49 12.43
C GLU A 161 -13.23 9.01 12.34
N SER A 162 -12.78 9.76 13.34
CA SER A 162 -12.98 11.21 13.45
C SER A 162 -11.75 12.03 13.09
N ARG A 163 -10.61 11.39 12.80
CA ARG A 163 -9.36 12.06 12.40
C ARG A 163 -9.13 11.93 10.89
N PRO A 164 -8.39 12.86 10.28
CA PRO A 164 -7.94 12.70 8.91
C PRO A 164 -6.94 11.56 8.79
N LYS A 165 -6.88 10.97 7.59
CA LYS A 165 -5.85 10.01 7.19
C LYS A 165 -4.47 10.65 7.27
N LYS A 166 -3.52 9.98 7.93
CA LYS A 166 -2.12 10.45 8.01
C LYS A 166 -1.49 10.50 6.61
N PRO A 167 -0.83 11.61 6.21
CA PRO A 167 -0.28 11.76 4.87
C PRO A 167 1.09 11.06 4.74
N ILE A 168 1.12 9.72 4.80
CA ILE A 168 2.36 8.94 4.93
C ILE A 168 3.39 9.21 3.80
N ALA A 169 2.92 9.39 2.56
CA ALA A 169 3.79 9.68 1.44
C ALA A 169 4.44 11.08 1.55
N ALA A 170 3.72 12.06 2.11
CA ALA A 170 4.30 13.37 2.38
C ALA A 170 5.33 13.31 3.54
N ILE A 171 5.06 12.49 4.56
CA ILE A 171 6.02 12.24 5.66
C ILE A 171 7.29 11.58 5.10
N ALA A 172 7.16 10.58 4.24
CA ALA A 172 8.31 9.96 3.58
C ALA A 172 9.07 10.94 2.68
N ALA A 173 8.38 11.81 1.95
CA ALA A 173 9.00 12.85 1.13
C ALA A 173 9.71 13.93 1.97
N ALA A 174 9.25 14.19 3.20
CA ALA A 174 9.92 15.11 4.12
C ALA A 174 11.28 14.60 4.63
N HIS A 175 11.62 13.33 4.41
CA HIS A 175 12.98 12.81 4.59
C HIS A 175 13.93 13.17 3.42
N GLU A 176 13.46 13.90 2.40
CA GLU A 176 14.22 14.30 1.21
C GLU A 176 14.85 13.10 0.47
N VAL A 177 14.17 11.94 0.53
CA VAL A 177 14.67 10.72 -0.11
C VAL A 177 14.63 10.84 -1.64
N PRO A 178 15.50 10.09 -2.35
CA PRO A 178 15.61 10.17 -3.81
C PRO A 178 14.30 10.04 -4.57
N TYR A 179 13.36 9.21 -4.10
CA TYR A 179 12.09 9.02 -4.79
C TYR A 179 10.94 8.62 -3.87
N VAL A 180 9.80 9.30 -4.03
CA VAL A 180 8.53 8.99 -3.39
C VAL A 180 7.41 9.00 -4.43
N ALA A 181 6.48 8.05 -4.37
CA ALA A 181 5.32 8.06 -5.25
C ALA A 181 4.05 7.47 -4.61
N THR A 182 2.91 7.94 -5.07
CA THR A 182 1.59 7.33 -4.82
C THR A 182 1.08 6.65 -6.07
N ALA A 183 0.44 5.50 -5.93
CA ALA A 183 -0.09 4.72 -7.06
C ALA A 183 -1.35 3.95 -6.66
N THR A 184 -2.05 3.35 -7.64
CA THR A 184 -3.16 2.43 -7.38
C THR A 184 -3.28 1.37 -8.47
N ILE A 185 -3.91 0.25 -8.16
CA ILE A 185 -4.09 -0.89 -9.07
C ILE A 185 -4.88 -0.57 -10.35
N ALA A 186 -5.67 0.51 -10.36
CA ALA A 186 -6.50 0.90 -11.50
C ALA A 186 -5.73 1.58 -12.64
N TYR A 187 -4.63 2.28 -12.33
CA TYR A 187 -3.78 2.98 -13.31
C TYR A 187 -2.51 2.17 -13.53
N PHE A 188 -2.70 0.98 -14.10
CA PHE A 188 -1.67 -0.05 -14.24
C PHE A 188 -0.35 0.46 -14.85
N GLN A 189 -0.42 1.21 -15.95
CA GLN A 189 0.78 1.74 -16.61
C GLN A 189 1.51 2.80 -15.76
N ASP A 190 0.77 3.60 -15.00
CA ASP A 190 1.34 4.59 -14.07
C ASP A 190 2.06 3.87 -12.92
N LEU A 191 1.41 2.88 -12.30
CA LEU A 191 2.03 2.04 -11.28
C LEU A 191 3.31 1.38 -11.80
N GLN A 192 3.28 0.73 -12.97
CA GLN A 192 4.47 0.06 -13.53
C GLN A 192 5.63 1.03 -13.78
N LYS A 193 5.36 2.21 -14.32
CA LYS A 193 6.38 3.24 -14.54
C LYS A 193 7.01 3.71 -13.22
N LYS A 194 6.19 3.93 -12.19
CA LYS A 194 6.66 4.35 -10.86
C LYS A 194 7.46 3.27 -10.15
N VAL A 195 7.02 2.01 -10.24
CA VAL A 195 7.77 0.86 -9.69
C VAL A 195 9.13 0.76 -10.38
N LYS A 196 9.17 0.84 -11.72
CA LYS A 196 10.41 0.81 -12.49
C LYS A 196 11.36 1.92 -12.05
N LYS A 197 10.87 3.16 -11.96
CA LYS A 197 11.64 4.31 -11.51
C LYS A 197 12.16 4.15 -10.08
N ALA A 198 11.34 3.63 -9.16
CA ALA A 198 11.77 3.34 -7.80
C ALA A 198 12.94 2.34 -7.77
N LEU A 199 12.85 1.25 -8.54
CA LEU A 199 13.88 0.22 -8.62
C LEU A 199 15.19 0.75 -9.23
N GLU A 200 15.10 1.60 -10.26
CA GLU A 200 16.27 2.20 -10.94
C GLU A 200 16.93 3.33 -10.13
N THR A 201 16.21 3.94 -9.19
CA THR A 201 16.72 5.01 -8.33
C THR A 201 17.70 4.44 -7.31
N LYS A 202 18.92 4.97 -7.20
CA LYS A 202 19.86 4.57 -6.13
C LYS A 202 19.48 5.21 -4.80
N GLY A 203 19.42 4.41 -3.74
CA GLY A 203 19.05 4.86 -2.39
C GLY A 203 17.61 4.49 -2.00
N PRO A 204 17.12 5.02 -0.88
CA PRO A 204 15.81 4.64 -0.37
C PRO A 204 14.70 5.20 -1.26
N THR A 205 13.66 4.40 -1.50
CA THR A 205 12.45 4.88 -2.17
C THR A 205 11.21 4.46 -1.40
N PHE A 206 10.17 5.29 -1.44
CA PHE A 206 8.90 4.98 -0.81
C PHE A 206 7.74 4.99 -1.81
N MET A 207 6.94 3.93 -1.82
CA MET A 207 5.75 3.82 -2.67
C MET A 207 4.51 3.52 -1.84
N HIS A 208 3.52 4.41 -1.95
CA HIS A 208 2.21 4.26 -1.31
C HIS A 208 1.18 3.82 -2.35
N ILE A 209 0.80 2.53 -2.31
CA ILE A 209 -0.11 1.92 -3.28
C ILE A 209 -1.49 1.74 -2.65
N PHE A 210 -2.49 2.46 -3.14
CA PHE A 210 -3.88 2.32 -2.72
C PHE A 210 -4.51 1.04 -3.30
N ALA A 211 -4.93 0.15 -2.41
CA ALA A 211 -5.32 -1.23 -2.72
C ALA A 211 -6.63 -1.63 -1.99
N PRO A 212 -7.79 -1.56 -2.65
CA PRO A 212 -9.09 -1.84 -2.03
C PRO A 212 -9.21 -3.25 -1.44
N CYS A 213 -9.81 -3.33 -0.24
CA CYS A 213 -10.15 -4.60 0.41
C CYS A 213 -11.66 -4.87 0.31
N PRO A 214 -12.10 -5.89 -0.45
CA PRO A 214 -13.53 -6.18 -0.63
C PRO A 214 -14.24 -6.48 0.68
N THR A 215 -13.62 -7.30 1.53
CA THR A 215 -14.16 -7.68 2.84
C THR A 215 -14.22 -6.49 3.79
N GLY A 216 -13.12 -5.77 3.94
CA GLY A 216 -13.01 -4.66 4.88
C GLY A 216 -13.87 -3.46 4.53
N TRP A 217 -13.91 -3.11 3.24
CA TRP A 217 -14.67 -1.95 2.77
C TRP A 217 -16.11 -2.30 2.43
N ARG A 218 -16.44 -3.61 2.47
CA ARG A 218 -17.78 -4.16 2.24
C ARG A 218 -18.29 -3.80 0.84
N HIS A 219 -17.52 -4.16 -0.18
CA HIS A 219 -17.87 -4.03 -1.59
C HIS A 219 -17.78 -5.38 -2.31
N SER A 220 -18.42 -5.49 -3.47
CA SER A 220 -18.36 -6.70 -4.31
C SER A 220 -16.93 -7.00 -4.76
N SER A 221 -16.58 -8.28 -4.90
CA SER A 221 -15.22 -8.74 -5.23
C SER A 221 -14.75 -8.29 -6.63
N ASP A 222 -15.65 -8.00 -7.56
CA ASP A 222 -15.35 -7.49 -8.90
C ASP A 222 -15.09 -5.97 -8.95
N ASN A 223 -15.33 -5.24 -7.85
CA ASN A 223 -15.29 -3.76 -7.85
C ASN A 223 -13.94 -3.14 -7.47
N ALA A 224 -12.92 -3.92 -7.11
CA ALA A 224 -11.65 -3.35 -6.59
C ALA A 224 -11.01 -2.34 -7.55
N VAL A 225 -10.93 -2.67 -8.85
CA VAL A 225 -10.37 -1.76 -9.88
C VAL A 225 -11.25 -0.53 -10.08
N GLN A 226 -12.59 -0.69 -10.06
CA GLN A 226 -13.52 0.43 -10.20
C GLN A 226 -13.42 1.41 -9.02
N ILE A 227 -13.33 0.90 -7.80
CA ILE A 227 -13.18 1.72 -6.58
C ILE A 227 -11.85 2.46 -6.58
N SER A 228 -10.76 1.79 -6.94
CA SER A 228 -9.46 2.43 -7.14
C SER A 228 -9.51 3.56 -8.18
N ARG A 229 -10.25 3.36 -9.29
CA ARG A 229 -10.43 4.40 -10.30
C ARG A 229 -11.24 5.58 -9.76
N LEU A 230 -12.35 5.32 -9.07
CA LEU A 230 -13.18 6.36 -8.45
C LEU A 230 -12.41 7.15 -7.38
N ALA A 231 -11.54 6.50 -6.60
CA ALA A 231 -10.72 7.20 -5.61
C ALA A 231 -9.86 8.30 -6.26
N VAL A 232 -9.33 8.04 -7.45
CA VAL A 232 -8.55 9.02 -8.24
C VAL A 232 -9.46 10.03 -8.95
N GLU A 233 -10.55 9.58 -9.57
CA GLU A 233 -11.48 10.47 -10.29
C GLU A 233 -12.22 11.46 -9.38
N THR A 234 -12.42 11.11 -8.11
CA THR A 234 -13.00 11.99 -7.07
C THR A 234 -11.96 12.82 -6.33
N GLY A 235 -10.67 12.49 -6.44
CA GLY A 235 -9.58 13.18 -5.73
C GLY A 235 -9.33 12.67 -4.31
N VAL A 236 -10.05 11.65 -3.83
CA VAL A 236 -9.80 11.00 -2.53
C VAL A 236 -8.36 10.49 -2.42
N PHE A 237 -7.81 10.01 -3.54
CA PHE A 237 -6.42 9.58 -3.66
C PHE A 237 -5.77 10.22 -4.89
N ILE A 238 -4.71 11.01 -4.67
CA ILE A 238 -4.00 11.73 -5.73
C ILE A 238 -2.80 10.90 -6.18
N LEU A 239 -2.63 10.75 -7.49
CA LEU A 239 -1.47 10.06 -8.09
C LEU A 239 -0.35 11.06 -8.38
N TRP A 240 0.75 10.97 -7.65
CA TRP A 240 1.91 11.84 -7.80
C TRP A 240 3.22 11.08 -7.59
N GLU A 241 4.32 11.72 -7.99
CA GLU A 241 5.69 11.32 -7.71
C GLU A 241 6.50 12.55 -7.30
N ALA A 242 7.56 12.38 -6.51
CA ALA A 242 8.47 13.45 -6.13
C ALA A 242 9.89 12.91 -6.01
N GLU A 243 10.87 13.73 -6.36
CA GLU A 243 12.30 13.41 -6.33
C GLU A 243 13.00 14.41 -5.40
N GLY A 244 13.69 13.92 -4.37
CA GLY A 244 14.42 14.79 -3.43
C GLY A 244 13.55 15.67 -2.53
N GLY A 245 12.26 15.34 -2.36
CA GLY A 245 11.35 16.05 -1.46
C GLY A 245 10.12 16.62 -2.14
N LEU A 246 9.24 17.25 -1.35
CA LEU A 246 7.92 17.73 -1.79
C LEU A 246 7.97 18.91 -2.77
N GLU A 247 9.08 19.65 -2.82
CA GLU A 247 9.26 20.77 -3.75
C GLU A 247 9.20 20.34 -5.22
N ASN A 248 9.61 19.11 -5.53
CA ASN A 248 9.62 18.54 -6.87
C ASN A 248 8.40 17.64 -7.14
N LEU A 249 7.31 17.84 -6.40
CA LEU A 249 6.10 17.03 -6.55
C LEU A 249 5.46 17.24 -7.93
N LYS A 250 5.22 16.12 -8.61
CA LYS A 250 4.54 16.07 -9.89
C LYS A 250 3.30 15.19 -9.81
N VAL A 251 2.13 15.79 -10.03
CA VAL A 251 0.88 15.03 -10.20
C VAL A 251 0.91 14.33 -11.56
N THR A 252 0.90 13.00 -11.53
CA THR A 252 1.04 12.11 -12.69
C THR A 252 -0.27 11.85 -13.44
N TYR A 253 -1.41 12.04 -12.77
CA TYR A 253 -2.72 11.94 -13.38
C TYR A 253 -3.66 13.00 -12.81
N LYS A 254 -4.29 13.78 -13.69
CA LYS A 254 -5.30 14.76 -13.34
C LYS A 254 -6.59 14.43 -14.10
N PRO A 255 -7.70 14.09 -13.43
CA PRO A 255 -8.97 13.89 -14.11
C PRO A 255 -9.42 15.21 -14.75
N LYS A 256 -9.97 15.16 -15.98
CA LYS A 256 -10.46 16.37 -16.70
C LYS A 256 -11.53 17.12 -15.91
N LYS A 257 -12.39 16.36 -15.22
CA LYS A 257 -13.42 16.86 -14.31
C LYS A 257 -13.47 15.90 -13.12
N ARG A 258 -13.32 16.43 -11.90
CA ARG A 258 -13.48 15.62 -10.68
C ARG A 258 -14.93 15.22 -10.51
N LYS A 259 -15.15 13.96 -10.17
CA LYS A 259 -16.46 13.46 -9.74
C LYS A 259 -16.73 13.85 -8.28
N PRO A 260 -17.99 14.00 -7.86
CA PRO A 260 -18.32 14.17 -6.45
C PRO A 260 -17.86 12.97 -5.62
N VAL A 261 -17.34 13.22 -4.41
CA VAL A 261 -16.84 12.17 -3.51
C VAL A 261 -17.92 11.14 -3.15
N GLU A 262 -19.19 11.55 -3.20
CA GLU A 262 -20.34 10.69 -2.96
C GLU A 262 -20.36 9.46 -3.89
N GLU A 263 -19.91 9.58 -5.15
CA GLU A 263 -19.81 8.44 -6.08
C GLU A 263 -18.85 7.36 -5.57
N TYR A 264 -17.74 7.76 -4.94
CA TYR A 264 -16.79 6.85 -4.32
C TYR A 264 -17.34 6.24 -3.02
N LEU A 265 -17.99 7.06 -2.17
CA LEU A 265 -18.54 6.61 -0.88
C LEU A 265 -19.66 5.57 -1.06
N LYS A 266 -20.52 5.74 -2.08
CA LYS A 266 -21.66 4.82 -2.39
C LYS A 266 -21.24 3.39 -2.68
N MET A 267 -20.02 3.18 -3.19
CA MET A 267 -19.53 1.86 -3.56
C MET A 267 -19.15 0.97 -2.36
N GLN A 268 -19.14 1.51 -1.15
CA GLN A 268 -18.48 0.88 0.00
C GLN A 268 -19.38 0.89 1.24
N GLY A 269 -19.63 -0.29 1.82
CA GLY A 269 -20.46 -0.39 3.02
C GLY A 269 -19.87 0.29 4.26
N ARG A 270 -18.56 0.53 4.33
CA ARG A 270 -17.91 1.22 5.47
C ARG A 270 -18.28 2.70 5.63
N PHE A 271 -18.98 3.30 4.65
CA PHE A 271 -19.48 4.68 4.68
C PHE A 271 -21.01 4.77 4.63
N ARG A 272 -21.73 3.65 4.76
CA ARG A 272 -23.20 3.63 4.61
C ARG A 272 -23.93 4.57 5.57
N HIS A 273 -23.39 4.80 6.76
CA HIS A 273 -23.92 5.74 7.76
C HIS A 273 -23.64 7.20 7.40
N ILE A 274 -22.53 7.49 6.71
CA ILE A 274 -22.17 8.83 6.23
C ILE A 274 -23.13 9.29 5.13
N LEU A 275 -23.49 8.39 4.21
CA LEU A 275 -24.40 8.69 3.10
C LEU A 275 -25.80 9.14 3.54
N LYS A 276 -26.17 8.89 4.80
CA LYS A 276 -27.44 9.34 5.39
C LYS A 276 -27.38 10.77 5.95
N LYS A 277 -26.20 11.40 5.90
CA LYS A 277 -25.85 12.67 6.54
C LYS A 277 -25.19 13.59 5.50
N PRO A 278 -26.00 14.35 4.72
CA PRO A 278 -25.49 15.22 3.66
C PRO A 278 -24.40 16.19 4.12
N GLU A 279 -24.48 16.66 5.37
CA GLU A 279 -23.50 17.54 6.00
C GLU A 279 -22.11 16.89 6.10
N LEU A 280 -22.04 15.59 6.43
CA LEU A 280 -20.76 14.86 6.50
C LEU A 280 -20.22 14.53 5.11
N VAL A 281 -21.09 14.29 4.13
CA VAL A 281 -20.66 14.12 2.73
C VAL A 281 -20.03 15.42 2.21
N ALA A 282 -20.66 16.57 2.50
CA ALA A 282 -20.13 17.88 2.15
C ALA A 282 -18.81 18.19 2.88
N GLU A 283 -18.68 17.80 4.15
CA GLU A 283 -17.43 17.92 4.90
C GLU A 283 -16.30 17.10 4.25
N ILE A 284 -16.55 15.84 3.90
CA ILE A 284 -15.57 14.99 3.21
C ILE A 284 -15.21 15.59 1.84
N GLN A 285 -16.20 16.12 1.10
CA GLN A 285 -15.95 16.78 -0.19
C GLN A 285 -15.01 17.96 0.00
N LYS A 286 -15.25 18.82 0.99
CA LYS A 286 -14.38 19.95 1.33
C LYS A 286 -12.96 19.49 1.67
N MET A 287 -12.81 18.47 2.53
CA MET A 287 -11.49 17.91 2.87
C MET A 287 -10.74 17.34 1.66
N VAL A 288 -11.45 16.82 0.66
CA VAL A 288 -10.86 16.34 -0.59
C VAL A 288 -10.49 17.50 -1.52
N ASP A 289 -11.30 18.56 -1.53
CA ASP A 289 -11.04 19.74 -2.36
C ASP A 289 -9.85 20.57 -1.87
N GLU A 290 -9.57 20.56 -0.55
CA GLU A 290 -8.43 21.25 0.08
C GLU A 290 -7.07 20.57 -0.11
N LYS A 291 -7.05 19.28 -0.49
CA LYS A 291 -5.82 18.52 -0.75
C LYS A 291 -5.25 18.79 -2.15
#